data_AF-A0A504LER9-F1
#
_entry.id   AF-A0A504LER9-F1
#
_cell.length_a   1.000
_cell.length_b   1.000
_cell.length_c   1.000
_cell.angle_alpha   90.00
_cell.angle_beta   90.00
_cell.angle_gamma   90.00
#
_symmetry.space_group_name_H-M   'P 1'
#
loop_
_entity.id
_entity.type
_entity.pdbx_description
1 polymer ?
#
loop_
_entity_poly.entity_id
_entity_poly.type
_entity_poly.pdbx_seq_one_letter_code
_entity_poly.pdbx_strand_id
1 'polypeptide(L)'
;MKANLATRHRLILAIARLLLTLRHPVLLVRFAMKLGYLPNPAAPESYHERVLWRKIFDRNPLFVTLTDKLAAKAYIRSVCPELAVPRTMWSGGDPADIPVDLLAGDVVVKANHGCAMNIFIAGGEPSRDHIIAKARRWLRKIYGRRDGEWAYWSIVPPVFVEERLPLSGETIATDIKVHVCGGTVTHAWVEDKAALRSLLLDREAAPLRGAILTIPARIRRCLSTRGFSTMSAKRYRLHP
;
A
#
# COMPACT_ATOMS: atom_id res chain seq x y z
N MET A 1 -10.92 -29.90 3.43
CA MET A 1 -10.71 -31.22 2.79
C MET A 1 -9.26 -31.29 2.31
N LYS A 2 -8.36 -31.96 3.06
CA LYS A 2 -6.96 -32.13 2.60
C LYS A 2 -6.98 -33.21 1.54
N ALA A 3 -6.68 -32.85 0.28
CA ALA A 3 -6.57 -33.82 -0.80
C ALA A 3 -5.54 -34.89 -0.40
N ASN A 4 -5.87 -36.17 -0.62
CA ASN A 4 -4.97 -37.28 -0.33
C ASN A 4 -3.88 -37.33 -1.41
N LEU A 5 -2.88 -36.45 -1.28
CA LEU A 5 -1.78 -36.32 -2.23
C LEU A 5 -0.92 -37.59 -2.18
N ALA A 6 -0.70 -38.23 -3.33
CA ALA A 6 0.23 -39.36 -3.45
C ALA A 6 1.62 -39.05 -2.87
N THR A 7 2.34 -40.07 -2.38
CA THR A 7 3.68 -39.92 -1.76
C THR A 7 4.67 -39.17 -2.65
N ARG A 8 4.63 -39.40 -3.96
CA ARG A 8 5.45 -38.67 -4.94
C ARG A 8 5.21 -37.16 -4.89
N HIS A 9 3.95 -36.72 -4.84
CA HIS A 9 3.62 -35.29 -4.75
C HIS A 9 4.10 -34.67 -3.44
N ARG A 10 4.00 -35.40 -2.32
CA ARG A 10 4.53 -34.95 -1.03
C ARG A 10 6.05 -34.75 -1.06
N LEU A 11 6.78 -35.68 -1.67
CA LEU A 11 8.23 -35.56 -1.83
C LEU A 11 8.59 -34.35 -2.70
N ILE A 12 7.91 -34.15 -3.83
CA ILE A 12 8.12 -32.99 -4.71
C ILE A 12 7.90 -31.69 -3.94
N LEU A 13 6.81 -31.57 -3.18
CA LEU A 13 6.52 -30.36 -2.39
C LEU A 13 7.54 -30.14 -1.26
N ALA A 14 8.04 -31.19 -0.63
CA ALA A 14 9.07 -31.09 0.40
C ALA A 14 10.40 -30.59 -0.19
N ILE A 15 10.82 -31.13 -1.34
CA ILE A 15 12.01 -30.67 -2.07
C ILE A 15 11.83 -29.21 -2.50
N ALA A 16 10.69 -28.87 -3.09
CA ALA A 16 10.39 -27.49 -3.48
C ALA A 16 10.42 -26.54 -2.28
N ARG A 17 9.84 -26.92 -1.13
CA ARG A 17 9.87 -26.11 0.09
C ARG A 17 11.30 -25.87 0.56
N LEU A 18 12.15 -26.89 0.56
CA LEU A 18 13.56 -26.77 0.92
C LEU A 18 14.27 -25.79 -0.01
N LEU A 19 14.17 -26.00 -1.33
CA LEU A 19 14.82 -25.15 -2.33
C LEU A 19 14.38 -23.69 -2.21
N LEU A 20 13.08 -23.43 -2.00
CA LEU A 20 12.55 -22.08 -1.84
C LEU A 20 12.98 -21.43 -0.54
N THR A 21 13.12 -22.21 0.53
CA THR A 21 13.64 -21.73 1.81
C THR A 21 15.09 -21.29 1.67
N LEU A 22 15.91 -22.09 0.98
CA LEU A 22 17.31 -21.78 0.72
C LEU A 22 17.49 -20.62 -0.25
N ARG A 23 16.60 -20.47 -1.24
CA ARG A 23 16.65 -19.38 -2.23
C ARG A 23 16.17 -18.04 -1.67
N HIS A 24 15.23 -18.04 -0.72
CA HIS A 24 14.60 -16.82 -0.20
C HIS A 24 14.66 -16.66 1.33
N PRO A 25 15.82 -16.90 1.98
CA PRO A 25 15.92 -17.01 3.43
C PRO A 25 15.48 -15.72 4.13
N VAL A 26 15.83 -14.56 3.59
CA VAL A 26 15.48 -13.25 4.15
C VAL A 26 13.96 -13.03 4.17
N LEU A 27 13.23 -13.44 3.12
CA LEU A 27 11.78 -13.28 3.07
C LEU A 27 11.08 -14.23 4.05
N LEU A 28 11.55 -15.47 4.16
CA LEU A 28 10.97 -16.47 5.07
C LEU A 28 11.24 -16.14 6.54
N VAL A 29 12.46 -15.72 6.89
CA VAL A 29 12.79 -15.28 8.25
C VAL A 29 11.94 -14.08 8.64
N ARG A 30 11.81 -13.06 7.77
CA ARG A 30 10.95 -11.90 8.03
C ARG A 30 9.49 -12.27 8.17
N PHE A 31 9.00 -13.22 7.36
CA PHE A 31 7.66 -13.75 7.49
C PHE A 31 7.47 -14.38 8.88
N ALA A 32 8.37 -15.27 9.27
CA ALA A 32 8.29 -15.97 10.55
C ALA A 32 8.37 -15.02 11.75
N MET A 33 9.28 -14.04 11.72
CA MET A 33 9.37 -13.00 12.76
C MET A 33 8.08 -12.17 12.88
N LYS A 34 7.41 -11.86 11.77
CA LYS A 34 6.18 -11.05 11.77
C LYS A 34 4.96 -11.86 12.21
N LEU A 35 4.83 -13.10 11.75
CA LEU A 35 3.60 -13.91 11.85
C LEU A 35 3.69 -15.05 12.86
N GLY A 36 4.88 -15.40 13.35
CA GLY A 36 5.09 -16.39 14.41
C GLY A 36 5.15 -17.84 13.94
N TYR A 37 5.23 -18.11 12.63
CA TYR A 37 5.38 -19.46 12.09
C TYR A 37 6.20 -19.47 10.79
N LEU A 38 6.83 -20.60 10.49
CA LEU A 38 7.57 -20.79 9.23
C LEU A 38 6.58 -21.04 8.08
N PRO A 39 6.65 -20.26 6.99
CA PRO A 39 5.73 -20.44 5.87
C PRO A 39 6.02 -21.73 5.10
N ASN A 40 5.03 -22.19 4.34
CA ASN A 40 5.19 -23.16 3.26
C ASN A 40 4.99 -22.49 1.88
N PRO A 41 6.05 -21.91 1.27
CA PRO A 41 5.91 -21.26 -0.04
C PRO A 41 5.68 -22.25 -1.19
N ALA A 42 5.89 -23.55 -0.99
CA ALA A 42 5.64 -24.57 -2.02
C ALA A 42 4.16 -24.99 -2.09
N ALA A 43 3.44 -24.89 -0.98
CA ALA A 43 2.02 -25.17 -0.89
C ALA A 43 1.36 -24.17 0.09
N PRO A 44 1.10 -22.92 -0.33
CA PRO A 44 0.58 -21.88 0.54
C PRO A 44 -0.88 -22.15 0.91
N GLU A 45 -1.18 -22.27 2.20
CA GLU A 45 -2.53 -22.51 2.70
C GLU A 45 -3.19 -21.21 3.15
N SER A 46 -2.45 -20.36 3.87
CA SER A 46 -2.98 -19.12 4.44
C SER A 46 -2.94 -17.93 3.47
N TYR A 47 -3.76 -16.90 3.74
CA TYR A 47 -3.69 -15.63 3.02
C TYR A 47 -2.27 -15.05 2.98
N HIS A 48 -1.58 -15.06 4.12
CA HIS A 48 -0.23 -14.50 4.21
C HIS A 48 0.79 -15.31 3.42
N GLU A 49 0.69 -16.64 3.42
CA GLU A 49 1.56 -17.49 2.60
C GLU A 49 1.32 -17.27 1.11
N ARG A 50 0.07 -17.03 0.70
CA ARG A 50 -0.26 -16.65 -0.69
C ARG A 50 0.33 -15.28 -1.05
N VAL A 51 0.33 -14.31 -0.13
CA VAL A 51 1.02 -13.02 -0.35
C VAL A 51 2.54 -13.24 -0.48
N LEU A 52 3.15 -14.09 0.35
CA LEU A 52 4.56 -14.44 0.21
C LEU A 52 4.84 -15.11 -1.14
N TRP A 53 3.99 -16.04 -1.56
CA TRP A 53 4.07 -16.69 -2.86
C TRP A 53 4.06 -15.65 -3.99
N ARG A 54 3.20 -14.62 -3.91
CA ARG A 54 3.17 -13.52 -4.89
C ARG A 54 4.45 -12.68 -4.89
N LYS A 55 5.10 -12.51 -3.74
CA LYS A 55 6.42 -11.85 -3.70
C LYS A 55 7.48 -12.67 -4.43
N ILE A 56 7.44 -14.00 -4.26
CA ILE A 56 8.45 -14.90 -4.81
C ILE A 56 8.24 -15.15 -6.31
N PHE A 57 7.02 -15.46 -6.74
CA PHE A 57 6.74 -16.03 -8.06
C PHE A 57 5.85 -15.18 -8.96
N ASP A 58 4.86 -14.49 -8.38
CA ASP A 58 3.92 -13.74 -9.18
C ASP A 58 4.65 -12.54 -9.80
N ARG A 59 4.60 -12.45 -11.13
CA ARG A 59 5.22 -11.40 -11.95
C ARG A 59 4.20 -10.71 -12.83
N ASN A 60 2.93 -10.69 -12.40
CA ASN A 60 1.90 -9.96 -13.11
C ASN A 60 2.28 -8.47 -13.28
N PRO A 61 2.46 -7.99 -14.52
CA PRO A 61 2.92 -6.62 -14.79
C PRO A 61 1.95 -5.56 -14.24
N LEU A 62 0.68 -5.91 -14.03
CA LEU A 62 -0.31 -5.02 -13.44
C LEU A 62 0.11 -4.51 -12.05
N PHE A 63 0.90 -5.27 -11.28
CA PHE A 63 1.38 -4.74 -9.99
C PHE A 63 2.35 -3.59 -10.16
N VAL A 64 3.16 -3.57 -11.21
CA VAL A 64 4.04 -2.43 -11.51
C VAL A 64 3.18 -1.21 -11.81
N THR A 65 2.19 -1.36 -12.69
CA THR A 65 1.23 -0.30 -13.06
C THR A 65 0.48 0.26 -11.85
N LEU A 66 -0.09 -0.60 -11.01
CA LEU A 66 -0.88 -0.18 -9.84
C LEU A 66 -0.03 0.39 -8.70
N THR A 67 1.28 0.11 -8.71
CA THR A 67 2.23 0.57 -7.69
C THR A 67 2.86 1.91 -8.06
N ASP A 68 3.01 2.21 -9.35
CA ASP A 68 3.37 3.52 -9.86
C ASP A 68 2.15 4.46 -9.77
N LYS A 69 2.21 5.50 -8.93
CA LYS A 69 1.06 6.40 -8.76
C LYS A 69 0.59 7.09 -10.05
N LEU A 70 1.50 7.42 -10.97
CA LEU A 70 1.12 8.07 -12.22
C LEU A 70 0.47 7.06 -13.17
N ALA A 71 1.06 5.87 -13.31
CA ALA A 71 0.49 4.81 -14.14
C ALA A 71 -0.85 4.30 -13.55
N ALA A 72 -0.97 4.21 -12.23
CA ALA A 72 -2.19 3.85 -11.54
C ALA A 72 -3.31 4.86 -11.82
N LYS A 73 -3.02 6.17 -11.83
CA LYS A 73 -4.02 7.18 -12.23
C LYS A 73 -4.51 6.96 -13.65
N ALA A 74 -3.61 6.71 -14.60
CA ALA A 74 -3.98 6.44 -15.99
C ALA A 74 -4.81 5.16 -16.11
N TYR A 75 -4.40 4.10 -15.42
CA TYR A 75 -5.14 2.84 -15.37
C TYR A 75 -6.54 3.03 -14.81
N ILE A 76 -6.69 3.69 -13.65
CA ILE A 76 -7.98 3.95 -13.01
C ILE A 76 -8.91 4.73 -13.95
N ARG A 77 -8.41 5.80 -14.58
CA ARG A 77 -9.21 6.57 -15.56
C ARG A 77 -9.71 5.73 -16.73
N SER A 78 -8.95 4.70 -17.13
CA SER A 78 -9.34 3.81 -18.23
C SER A 78 -10.39 2.78 -17.82
N VAL A 79 -10.34 2.27 -16.58
CA VAL A 79 -11.23 1.20 -16.11
C VAL A 79 -12.46 1.70 -15.36
N CYS A 80 -12.41 2.93 -14.85
CA CYS A 80 -13.42 3.55 -14.00
C CYS A 80 -13.39 5.08 -14.25
N PRO A 81 -13.78 5.54 -15.46
CA PRO A 81 -13.71 6.95 -15.84
C PRO A 81 -14.57 7.88 -14.98
N GLU A 82 -15.61 7.34 -14.33
CA GLU A 82 -16.49 8.02 -13.40
C GLU A 82 -15.82 8.33 -12.05
N LEU A 83 -14.75 7.62 -11.69
CA LEU A 83 -14.05 7.86 -10.45
C LEU A 83 -13.19 9.12 -10.55
N ALA A 84 -13.51 10.12 -9.73
CA ALA A 84 -12.69 11.31 -9.60
C ALA A 84 -11.28 10.96 -9.13
N VAL A 85 -10.27 11.37 -9.91
CA VAL A 85 -8.85 11.15 -9.62
C VAL A 85 -8.16 12.52 -9.53
N PRO A 86 -7.37 12.79 -8.46
CA PRO A 86 -6.67 14.04 -8.30
C PRO A 86 -5.94 14.47 -9.57
N ARG A 87 -6.16 15.71 -10.02
CA ARG A 87 -5.47 16.28 -11.18
C ARG A 87 -3.97 16.38 -10.91
N THR A 88 -3.17 15.79 -11.79
CA THR A 88 -1.72 16.01 -11.83
C THR A 88 -1.47 17.33 -12.57
N MET A 89 -0.85 18.28 -11.90
CA MET A 89 -0.59 19.63 -12.44
C MET A 89 0.81 19.72 -13.06
N TRP A 90 1.75 18.91 -12.58
CA TRP A 90 3.11 18.83 -13.12
C TRP A 90 3.76 17.48 -12.80
N SER A 91 4.68 17.03 -13.64
CA SER A 91 5.55 15.88 -13.36
C SER A 91 6.90 16.04 -14.07
N GLY A 92 7.99 15.65 -13.41
CA GLY A 92 9.34 15.78 -13.97
C GLY A 92 10.39 14.97 -13.23
N GLY A 93 11.57 14.87 -13.84
CA GLY A 93 12.71 14.08 -13.33
C GLY A 93 13.52 14.80 -12.25
N ASP A 94 13.75 16.11 -12.38
CA ASP A 94 14.40 16.92 -11.34
C ASP A 94 13.36 17.72 -10.55
N PRO A 95 13.26 17.56 -9.21
CA PRO A 95 12.42 18.43 -8.40
C PRO A 95 12.80 19.91 -8.46
N ALA A 96 14.01 20.27 -8.92
CA ALA A 96 14.38 21.66 -9.16
C ALA A 96 13.59 22.31 -10.31
N ASP A 97 12.96 21.51 -11.18
CA ASP A 97 12.14 21.98 -12.30
C ASP A 97 10.67 22.20 -11.89
N ILE A 98 10.32 21.99 -10.61
CA ILE A 98 8.96 22.27 -10.14
C ILE A 98 8.68 23.78 -10.27
N PRO A 99 7.60 24.17 -10.98
CA PRO A 99 7.18 25.56 -11.09
C PRO A 99 6.92 26.19 -9.72
N VAL A 100 7.46 27.39 -9.50
CA VAL A 100 7.43 28.06 -8.18
C VAL A 100 6.02 28.46 -7.79
N ASP A 101 5.20 28.86 -8.76
CA ASP A 101 3.78 29.21 -8.60
C ASP A 101 2.95 28.04 -8.05
N LEU A 102 3.24 26.80 -8.47
CA LEU A 102 2.58 25.61 -7.91
C LEU A 102 2.90 25.41 -6.43
N LEU A 103 4.10 25.79 -5.99
CA LEU A 103 4.53 25.65 -4.61
C LEU A 103 3.97 26.76 -3.71
N ALA A 104 3.38 27.82 -4.26
CA ALA A 104 2.69 28.84 -3.48
C ALA A 104 1.25 28.45 -3.10
N GLY A 105 0.65 27.48 -3.79
CA GLY A 105 -0.74 27.04 -3.59
C GLY A 105 -0.93 25.87 -2.62
N ASP A 106 -2.14 25.32 -2.60
CA ASP A 106 -2.51 24.12 -1.84
C ASP A 106 -2.36 22.86 -2.70
N VAL A 107 -1.16 22.28 -2.69
CA VAL A 107 -0.80 21.16 -3.56
C VAL A 107 -0.14 20.04 -2.78
N VAL A 108 0.02 18.87 -3.40
CA VAL A 108 0.78 17.76 -2.83
C VAL A 108 1.90 17.36 -3.79
N VAL A 109 3.14 17.42 -3.30
CA VAL A 109 4.34 16.93 -4.02
C VAL A 109 4.55 15.47 -3.64
N LYS A 110 4.67 14.58 -4.63
CA LYS A 110 4.81 13.14 -4.43
C LYS A 110 5.88 12.54 -5.34
N ALA A 111 6.51 11.46 -4.88
CA ALA A 111 7.20 10.54 -5.78
C ALA A 111 6.23 9.42 -6.21
N ASN A 112 6.33 8.97 -7.46
CA ASN A 112 5.44 7.91 -7.98
C ASN A 112 5.72 6.53 -7.34
N HIS A 113 6.98 6.19 -7.10
CA HIS A 113 7.51 4.84 -6.88
C HIS A 113 7.73 4.44 -5.40
N GLY A 114 6.80 4.75 -4.49
CA GLY A 114 6.94 4.32 -3.09
C GLY A 114 5.81 4.73 -2.15
N CYS A 115 5.93 4.38 -0.88
CA CYS A 115 4.99 4.82 0.16
C CYS A 115 5.64 5.85 1.10
N ALA A 116 4.81 6.71 1.72
CA ALA A 116 5.21 7.84 2.57
C ALA A 116 6.13 8.87 1.88
N MET A 117 6.09 8.92 0.55
CA MET A 117 6.83 9.86 -0.29
C MET A 117 5.89 10.96 -0.78
N ASN A 118 5.41 11.77 0.16
CA ASN A 118 4.57 12.93 -0.09
C ASN A 118 4.95 14.10 0.83
N ILE A 119 4.70 15.32 0.35
CA ILE A 119 4.78 16.58 1.09
C ILE A 119 3.50 17.36 0.74
N PHE A 120 2.76 17.77 1.76
CA PHE A 120 1.63 18.67 1.62
C PHE A 120 2.16 20.10 1.66
N ILE A 121 1.75 20.90 0.69
CA ILE A 121 2.07 22.31 0.58
C ILE A 121 0.83 23.12 0.98
N ALA A 122 1.04 24.18 1.74
CA ALA A 122 0.03 25.19 2.02
C ALA A 122 0.72 26.55 2.20
N GLY A 123 0.29 27.55 1.44
CA GLY A 123 0.79 28.93 1.55
C GLY A 123 2.30 29.06 1.42
N GLY A 124 2.95 28.28 0.54
CA GLY A 124 4.40 28.33 0.34
C GLY A 124 5.25 27.45 1.28
N GLU A 125 4.63 26.77 2.26
CA GLU A 125 5.35 25.94 3.23
C GLU A 125 5.17 24.43 2.97
N PRO A 126 6.21 23.58 3.20
CA PRO A 126 7.58 23.93 3.58
C PRO A 126 8.37 24.59 2.44
N SER A 127 9.50 25.24 2.77
CA SER A 127 10.35 25.91 1.79
C SER A 127 10.73 25.03 0.58
N ARG A 128 10.88 25.68 -0.59
CA ARG A 128 11.27 25.04 -1.85
C ARG A 128 12.52 24.16 -1.72
N ASP A 129 13.54 24.63 -1.02
CA ASP A 129 14.77 23.86 -0.81
C ASP A 129 14.54 22.60 0.00
N HIS A 130 13.66 22.65 1.00
CA HIS A 130 13.27 21.45 1.75
C HIS A 130 12.58 20.43 0.85
N ILE A 131 11.67 20.90 -0.01
CA ILE A 131 10.93 20.06 -0.97
C ILE A 131 11.92 19.38 -1.92
N ILE A 132 12.81 20.15 -2.55
CA ILE A 132 13.82 19.64 -3.48
C ILE A 132 14.72 18.63 -2.79
N ALA A 133 15.27 18.96 -1.62
CA ALA A 133 16.15 18.07 -0.88
C ALA A 133 15.45 16.75 -0.52
N LYS A 134 14.18 16.80 -0.11
CA LYS A 134 13.40 15.62 0.25
C LYS A 134 13.03 14.77 -0.97
N ALA A 135 12.62 15.40 -2.07
CA ALA A 135 12.32 14.72 -3.32
C ALA A 135 13.55 14.04 -3.92
N ARG A 136 14.71 14.71 -3.94
CA ARG A 136 15.99 14.11 -4.38
C ARG A 136 16.37 12.88 -3.54
N ARG A 137 16.10 12.89 -2.23
CA ARG A 137 16.30 11.69 -1.39
C ARG A 137 15.37 10.54 -1.78
N TRP A 138 14.12 10.82 -2.15
CA TRP A 138 13.19 9.78 -2.61
C TRP A 138 13.65 9.17 -3.93
N LEU A 139 14.00 10.00 -4.92
CA LEU A 139 14.41 9.55 -6.26
C LEU A 139 15.64 8.62 -6.26
N ARG A 140 16.52 8.73 -5.25
CA ARG A 140 17.68 7.84 -5.08
C ARG A 140 17.33 6.47 -4.49
N LYS A 141 16.08 6.24 -4.06
CA LYS A 141 15.69 5.03 -3.33
C LYS A 141 14.97 4.05 -4.24
N ILE A 142 15.50 2.83 -4.34
CA ILE A 142 14.71 1.70 -4.84
C ILE A 142 13.78 1.22 -3.70
N TYR A 143 12.50 1.59 -3.78
CA TYR A 143 11.51 1.20 -2.78
C TYR A 143 11.26 -0.32 -2.79
N GLY A 144 10.77 -0.87 -1.68
CA GLY A 144 10.29 -2.24 -1.64
C GLY A 144 11.34 -3.36 -1.59
N ARG A 145 12.64 -3.09 -1.86
CA ARG A 145 13.71 -4.12 -1.85
C ARG A 145 13.76 -4.92 -0.55
N ARG A 146 13.67 -4.23 0.59
CA ARG A 146 13.72 -4.86 1.92
C ARG A 146 12.55 -5.84 2.12
N ASP A 147 11.35 -5.48 1.69
CA ASP A 147 10.15 -6.26 1.98
C ASP A 147 9.76 -7.20 0.82
N GLY A 148 10.60 -7.32 -0.23
CA GLY A 148 10.37 -8.19 -1.39
C GLY A 148 9.29 -7.69 -2.33
N GLU A 149 9.02 -6.38 -2.32
CA GLU A 149 7.96 -5.75 -3.12
C GLU A 149 8.52 -5.42 -4.50
N TRP A 150 8.72 -6.47 -5.30
CA TRP A 150 9.40 -6.42 -6.59
C TRP A 150 8.75 -5.44 -7.59
N ALA A 151 7.44 -5.22 -7.47
CA ALA A 151 6.68 -4.33 -8.35
C ALA A 151 7.21 -2.88 -8.35
N TYR A 152 7.87 -2.45 -7.27
CA TYR A 152 8.49 -1.13 -7.21
C TYR A 152 9.82 -1.04 -7.98
N TRP A 153 10.52 -2.15 -8.22
CA TRP A 153 11.94 -2.12 -8.55
C TRP A 153 12.26 -1.63 -9.96
N SER A 154 11.31 -1.76 -10.89
CA SER A 154 11.44 -1.35 -12.28
C SER A 154 10.77 -0.01 -12.60
N ILE A 155 10.15 0.63 -11.60
CA ILE A 155 9.47 1.92 -11.81
C ILE A 155 10.55 2.99 -11.99
N VAL A 156 10.51 3.68 -13.14
CA VAL A 156 11.37 4.84 -13.38
C VAL A 156 10.85 6.01 -12.55
N PRO A 157 11.68 6.61 -11.66
CA PRO A 157 11.23 7.70 -10.78
C PRO A 157 11.08 9.07 -11.46
N PRO A 158 9.85 9.64 -11.50
CA PRO A 158 9.68 11.09 -11.41
C PRO A 158 9.04 11.54 -10.09
N VAL A 159 9.10 12.85 -9.87
CA VAL A 159 8.28 13.57 -8.89
C VAL A 159 7.13 14.24 -9.63
N PHE A 160 5.99 14.37 -8.97
CA PHE A 160 4.83 15.07 -9.52
C PHE A 160 4.14 15.92 -8.46
N VAL A 161 3.43 16.94 -8.93
CA VAL A 161 2.57 17.82 -8.14
C VAL A 161 1.13 17.54 -8.53
N GLU A 162 0.27 17.33 -7.55
CA GLU A 162 -1.17 17.14 -7.75
C GLU A 162 -1.99 18.04 -6.86
N GLU A 163 -3.25 18.23 -7.23
CA GLU A 163 -4.21 18.96 -6.41
C GLU A 163 -4.35 18.35 -5.02
N ARG A 164 -4.45 19.21 -4.01
CA ARG A 164 -4.78 18.79 -2.66
C ARG A 164 -6.29 18.65 -2.55
N LEU A 165 -6.76 17.42 -2.38
CA LEU A 165 -8.16 17.20 -2.06
C LEU A 165 -8.44 17.66 -0.62
N PRO A 166 -9.49 18.46 -0.38
CA PRO A 166 -9.88 18.82 0.97
C PRO A 166 -10.39 17.58 1.68
N LEU A 167 -9.95 17.38 2.92
CA LEU A 167 -10.60 16.45 3.85
C LEU A 167 -11.84 17.16 4.39
N SER A 168 -12.84 17.42 3.56
CA SER A 168 -14.05 18.13 3.99
C SER A 168 -15.32 17.51 3.45
N GLY A 169 -16.20 17.20 4.39
CA GLY A 169 -17.56 16.72 4.20
C GLY A 169 -17.88 15.83 5.38
N GLU A 170 -18.85 16.20 6.20
CA GLU A 170 -19.34 15.45 7.39
C GLU A 170 -19.87 14.03 7.05
N THR A 171 -19.67 13.58 5.81
CA THR A 171 -20.31 12.45 5.14
C THR A 171 -19.36 11.56 4.32
N ILE A 172 -18.05 11.85 4.20
CA ILE A 172 -17.15 11.06 3.34
C ILE A 172 -16.06 10.34 4.16
N ALA A 173 -15.94 9.03 3.92
CA ALA A 173 -14.85 8.22 4.45
C ALA A 173 -13.47 8.69 3.94
N THR A 174 -12.55 8.95 4.85
CA THR A 174 -11.17 9.35 4.54
C THR A 174 -10.29 8.19 4.05
N ASP A 175 -10.70 6.94 4.29
CA ASP A 175 -9.99 5.74 3.86
C ASP A 175 -11.00 4.58 3.73
N ILE A 176 -10.92 3.84 2.62
CA ILE A 176 -11.73 2.65 2.38
C ILE A 176 -10.80 1.51 1.99
N LYS A 177 -10.81 0.44 2.77
CA LYS A 177 -10.00 -0.77 2.56
C LYS A 177 -10.92 -1.92 2.21
N VAL A 178 -10.94 -2.30 0.93
CA VAL A 178 -11.78 -3.39 0.42
C VAL A 178 -10.97 -4.68 0.37
N HIS A 179 -11.47 -5.74 1.01
CA HIS A 179 -10.83 -7.06 1.00
C HIS A 179 -11.50 -7.98 -0.03
N VAL A 180 -10.73 -8.41 -1.04
CA VAL A 180 -11.23 -9.25 -2.15
C VAL A 180 -10.58 -10.64 -2.10
N CYS A 181 -11.40 -11.68 -2.17
CA CYS A 181 -10.97 -13.08 -2.21
C CYS A 181 -11.68 -13.82 -3.35
N GLY A 182 -10.92 -14.44 -4.25
CA GLY A 182 -11.49 -15.18 -5.38
C GLY A 182 -12.35 -14.33 -6.33
N GLY A 183 -12.07 -13.03 -6.43
CA GLY A 183 -12.88 -12.08 -7.23
C GLY A 183 -14.08 -11.49 -6.49
N THR A 184 -14.37 -11.93 -5.26
CA THR A 184 -15.53 -11.47 -4.48
C THR A 184 -15.08 -10.57 -3.34
N VAL A 185 -15.76 -9.43 -3.17
CA VAL A 185 -15.60 -8.59 -1.97
C VAL A 185 -16.08 -9.38 -0.75
N THR A 186 -15.25 -9.41 0.29
CA THR A 186 -15.58 -10.12 1.54
C THR A 186 -16.03 -9.15 2.62
N HIS A 187 -15.33 -8.02 2.76
CA HIS A 187 -15.68 -6.92 3.66
C HIS A 187 -14.96 -5.64 3.24
N ALA A 188 -15.45 -4.51 3.71
CA ALA A 188 -14.79 -3.21 3.59
C ALA A 188 -14.62 -2.58 4.97
N TRP A 189 -13.41 -2.08 5.25
CA TRP A 189 -13.16 -1.23 6.40
C TRP A 189 -13.19 0.22 5.94
N VAL A 190 -14.10 1.00 6.51
CA VAL A 190 -14.31 2.42 6.23
C VAL A 190 -13.83 3.24 7.43
N GLU A 191 -12.94 4.21 7.22
CA GLU A 191 -12.41 5.09 8.28
C GLU A 191 -12.74 6.56 7.99
N ASP A 192 -13.26 7.24 9.01
CA ASP A 192 -13.19 8.69 9.11
C ASP A 192 -12.08 9.06 10.11
N LYS A 193 -10.93 9.49 9.58
CA LYS A 193 -9.77 9.88 10.36
C LYS A 193 -9.97 11.23 11.07
N ALA A 194 -10.87 12.08 10.58
CA ALA A 194 -11.18 13.36 11.24
C ALA A 194 -12.07 13.12 12.46
N ALA A 195 -13.14 12.32 12.31
CA ALA A 195 -14.02 11.95 13.42
C ALA A 195 -13.48 10.83 14.31
N LEU A 196 -12.35 10.22 13.94
CA LEU A 196 -11.75 9.06 14.60
C LEU A 196 -12.71 7.86 14.72
N ARG A 197 -13.51 7.65 13.67
CA ARG A 197 -14.51 6.59 13.58
C ARG A 197 -14.12 5.56 12.53
N SER A 198 -14.51 4.32 12.75
CA SER A 198 -14.40 3.27 11.75
C SER A 198 -15.62 2.37 11.75
N LEU A 199 -15.90 1.82 10.58
CA LEU A 199 -17.01 0.91 10.33
C LEU A 199 -16.51 -0.24 9.46
N LEU A 200 -16.83 -1.47 9.87
CA LEU A 200 -16.63 -2.68 9.10
C LEU A 200 -17.95 -3.08 8.44
N LEU A 201 -17.94 -3.16 7.12
CA LEU A 201 -19.08 -3.47 6.27
C LEU A 201 -18.90 -4.82 5.60
N ASP A 202 -19.98 -5.57 5.41
CA ASP A 202 -20.00 -6.72 4.50
C ASP A 202 -20.07 -6.26 3.03
N ARG A 203 -20.23 -7.22 2.12
CA ARG A 203 -20.30 -6.96 0.66
C ARG A 203 -21.60 -6.29 0.22
N GLU A 204 -22.66 -6.32 1.03
CA GLU A 204 -23.91 -5.59 0.81
C GLU A 204 -23.90 -4.21 1.46
N ALA A 205 -22.74 -3.76 1.96
CA ALA A 205 -22.58 -2.51 2.71
C ALA A 205 -23.38 -2.47 4.03
N ALA A 206 -23.75 -3.62 4.60
CA ALA A 206 -24.33 -3.70 5.91
C ALA A 206 -23.24 -3.76 7.00
N PRO A 207 -23.40 -3.07 8.14
CA PRO A 207 -22.47 -3.18 9.26
C PRO A 207 -22.34 -4.61 9.78
N LEU A 208 -21.10 -5.12 9.88
CA LEU A 208 -20.83 -6.36 10.58
C LEU A 208 -21.07 -6.17 12.09
N ARG A 209 -21.53 -7.21 12.80
CA ARG A 209 -21.83 -7.10 14.24
C ARG A 209 -20.57 -6.71 15.03
N GLY A 210 -20.67 -5.68 15.87
CA GLY A 210 -19.55 -5.15 16.68
C GLY A 210 -18.60 -4.17 15.95
N ALA A 211 -18.99 -3.67 14.78
CA ALA A 211 -18.12 -2.97 13.84
C ALA A 211 -17.86 -1.47 14.08
N ILE A 212 -18.53 -0.81 15.04
CA ILE A 212 -18.20 0.57 15.40
C ILE A 212 -17.04 0.53 16.39
N LEU A 213 -15.83 0.68 15.85
CA LEU A 213 -14.61 0.76 16.66
C LEU A 213 -14.17 2.22 16.73
N THR A 214 -14.16 2.78 17.93
CA THR A 214 -13.45 4.03 18.22
C THR A 214 -11.95 3.77 18.04
N ILE A 215 -11.25 4.61 17.27
CA ILE A 215 -9.81 4.42 17.03
C ILE A 215 -9.06 4.50 18.38
N PRO A 216 -8.30 3.45 18.80
CA PRO A 216 -7.65 3.41 20.10
C PRO A 216 -6.64 4.55 20.28
N ALA A 217 -6.54 5.10 21.50
CA ALA A 217 -5.70 6.26 21.84
C ALA A 217 -4.20 6.09 21.49
N ARG A 218 -3.70 4.86 21.37
CA ARG A 218 -2.31 4.55 21.00
C ARG A 218 -1.95 4.96 19.57
N ILE A 219 -2.94 5.19 18.69
CA ILE A 219 -2.75 5.70 17.32
C ILE A 219 -2.72 7.25 17.29
N ARG A 220 -3.23 7.94 18.33
CA ARG A 220 -3.28 9.42 18.41
C ARG A 220 -1.91 10.09 18.24
N ARG A 221 -0.82 9.43 18.68
CA ARG A 221 0.53 10.01 18.64
C ARG A 221 1.18 10.04 17.25
N CYS A 222 0.73 9.22 16.30
CA CYS A 222 1.26 9.22 14.92
C CYS A 222 0.54 10.21 13.99
N LEU A 223 -0.65 10.67 14.36
CA LEU A 223 -1.44 11.61 13.54
C LEU A 223 -1.12 13.08 13.84
N SER A 224 -0.60 13.41 15.03
CA SER A 224 -0.33 14.81 15.43
C SER A 224 1.10 15.30 15.21
N THR A 225 2.08 14.41 14.98
CA THR A 225 3.47 14.84 14.77
C THR A 225 4.17 14.01 13.70
N ARG A 226 4.59 14.71 12.62
CA ARG A 226 5.52 14.28 11.56
C ARG A 226 5.02 13.22 10.57
N GLY A 227 4.77 13.66 9.34
CA GLY A 227 4.97 12.90 8.10
C GLY A 227 4.25 11.56 8.01
N PHE A 228 3.08 11.56 7.36
CA PHE A 228 2.25 10.40 7.03
C PHE A 228 3.05 9.17 6.57
N SER A 229 3.40 8.31 7.54
CA SER A 229 3.84 6.94 7.30
C SER A 229 2.64 6.04 7.53
N THR A 230 2.19 5.37 6.48
CA THR A 230 1.16 4.33 6.56
C THR A 230 1.65 3.23 7.52
N MET A 231 1.00 3.06 8.67
CA MET A 231 1.11 1.82 9.42
C MET A 231 0.39 0.74 8.63
N SER A 232 1.15 -0.09 7.92
CA SER A 232 0.70 -1.42 7.50
C SER A 232 0.19 -2.14 8.74
N ALA A 233 -1.06 -2.61 8.70
CA ALA A 233 -1.71 -3.39 9.74
C ALA A 233 -0.77 -4.46 10.31
N LYS A 234 -0.20 -4.20 11.49
CA LYS A 234 0.49 -5.19 12.29
C LYS A 234 -0.44 -5.61 13.41
N ARG A 235 -1.00 -6.82 13.24
CA ARG A 235 -1.80 -7.60 14.19
C ARG A 235 -3.18 -7.01 14.52
N TYR A 236 -4.17 -7.40 13.73
CA TYR A 236 -5.48 -7.71 14.28
C TYR A 236 -5.56 -9.23 14.35
N ARG A 237 -5.43 -9.76 15.57
CA ARG A 237 -5.68 -11.17 15.86
C ARG A 237 -7.20 -11.29 15.96
N LEU A 238 -7.85 -11.65 14.85
CA LEU A 238 -9.22 -12.14 14.93
C LEU A 238 -9.12 -13.48 15.65
N HIS A 239 -9.46 -13.49 16.94
CA HIS A 239 -9.77 -14.74 17.62
C HIS A 239 -11.12 -15.24 17.09
N PRO A 240 -11.29 -16.57 16.99
CA PRO A 240 -12.42 -17.22 16.34
C PRO A 240 -13.77 -16.83 16.94
#